data_AF-A0A5S3VYI8-F1
#
_entry.id   AF-A0A5S3VYI8-F1
#
_cell.length_a   1.000
_cell.length_b   1.000
_cell.length_c   1.000
_cell.angle_alpha   90.00
_cell.angle_beta   90.00
_cell.angle_gamma   90.00
#
_symmetry.space_group_name_H-M   'P 1'
#
loop_
_entity.id
_entity.type
_entity.pdbx_description
1 polymer ?
#
loop_
_entity_poly.entity_id
_entity_poly.type
_entity_poly.pdbx_seq_one_letter_code
_entity_poly.pdbx_strand_id
1 'polypeptide(L)' 'MRFFSNKTATLSVSFLLLGTGFMLIENSVYQYVDNNGVLHESLFLPLSILCFALGLFFVASLLARQVIELFKSARAEES' A
#
# COMPACT_ATOMS: atom_id res chain seq x y z
N MET A 1 -18.12 -2.17 -11.61
CA MET A 1 -16.67 -2.42 -11.39
C MET A 1 -15.85 -1.38 -12.17
N ARG A 2 -15.57 -0.21 -11.57
CA ARG A 2 -14.78 0.87 -12.22
C ARG A 2 -13.36 1.01 -11.66
N PHE A 3 -13.01 0.25 -10.62
CA PHE A 3 -11.70 0.30 -9.96
C PHE A 3 -10.54 -0.10 -10.88
N PHE A 4 -10.75 -1.07 -11.77
CA PHE A 4 -9.69 -1.62 -12.63
C PHE A 4 -9.31 -0.77 -13.85
N SER A 5 -10.06 0.29 -14.17
CA SER A 5 -9.74 1.15 -15.32
C SER A 5 -8.70 2.23 -15.00
N ASN A 6 -8.41 2.47 -13.72
CA ASN A 6 -7.46 3.47 -13.28
C ASN A 6 -6.09 2.81 -13.02
N LYS A 7 -5.13 3.06 -13.91
CA LYS A 7 -3.75 2.55 -13.80
C LYS A 7 -3.13 2.82 -12.42
N THR A 8 -3.41 3.97 -11.82
CA THR A 8 -2.99 4.36 -10.47
C THR A 8 -3.65 3.53 -9.36
N ALA A 9 -4.93 3.18 -9.51
CA ALA A 9 -5.63 2.34 -8.53
C ALA A 9 -5.07 0.92 -8.55
N THR A 10 -4.91 0.34 -9.74
CA THR A 10 -4.28 -0.98 -9.89
C THR A 10 -2.86 -0.98 -9.32
N LEU A 11 -2.06 0.04 -9.62
CA LEU A 11 -0.70 0.16 -9.08
C LEU A 11 -0.69 0.21 -7.55
N SER A 12 -1.59 1.01 -6.95
CA SER A 12 -1.70 1.11 -5.49
C SER A 12 -2.05 -0.23 -4.83
N VAL A 13 -3.04 -0.94 -5.38
CA VAL A 13 -3.47 -2.25 -4.87
C VAL A 13 -2.35 -3.27 -5.02
N SER A 14 -1.63 -3.27 -6.15
CA SER A 14 -0.48 -4.16 -6.36
C SER A 14 0.60 -3.92 -5.32
N PHE A 15 0.96 -2.67 -5.02
CA PHE A 15 1.96 -2.36 -3.99
C PHE A 15 1.50 -2.78 -2.58
N LEU A 16 0.23 -2.59 -2.23
CA LEU A 16 -0.30 -3.01 -0.94
C LEU A 16 -0.32 -4.55 -0.80
N LEU A 17 -0.71 -5.27 -1.85
CA LEU A 17 -0.69 -6.74 -1.86
C LEU A 17 0.74 -7.27 -1.77
N LEU A 18 1.67 -6.66 -2.50
CA LEU A 18 3.07 -7.06 -2.52
C LEU A 18 3.76 -6.79 -1.19
N GLY A 19 3.47 -5.65 -0.54
CA GLY A 19 3.89 -5.37 0.84
C GLY A 19 3.33 -6.38 1.84
N THR A 20 2.05 -6.73 1.73
CA THR A 20 1.43 -7.76 2.58
C THR A 20 2.11 -9.12 2.39
N GLY A 21 2.42 -9.49 1.14
CA GLY A 21 3.14 -10.72 0.82
C GLY A 21 4.52 -10.78 1.48
N PHE A 22 5.30 -9.69 1.40
CA PHE A 22 6.60 -9.62 2.07
C PHE A 22 6.50 -9.72 3.59
N MET A 23 5.50 -9.07 4.19
CA MET A 23 5.26 -9.16 5.64
C MET A 23 4.91 -10.59 6.08
N LEU A 24 4.09 -11.30 5.30
CA LEU A 24 3.76 -12.71 5.58
C LEU A 24 4.98 -13.61 5.46
N ILE A 25 5.85 -13.38 4.47
CA ILE A 25 7.08 -14.16 4.26
C ILE A 25 8.06 -13.93 5.42
N GLU A 26 8.28 -12.67 5.82
CA GLU A 26 9.14 -12.34 6.96
C GLU A 26 8.69 -13.10 8.21
N ASN A 27 7.40 -12.98 8.56
CA ASN A 27 6.84 -13.56 9.78
C ASN A 27 6.81 -15.10 9.75
N SER A 28 6.74 -15.72 8.57
CA SER A 28 6.63 -17.17 8.46
C SER A 28 7.96 -17.89 8.31
N VAL A 29 8.96 -17.25 7.69
CA VAL A 29 10.20 -17.92 7.24
C VAL A 29 11.44 -17.37 7.92
N TYR A 30 11.48 -16.05 8.14
CA TYR A 30 12.74 -15.39 8.49
C TYR A 30 12.81 -14.97 9.94
N GLN A 31 11.71 -14.57 10.56
CA GLN A 31 11.69 -14.06 11.93
C GLN A 31 11.72 -15.19 12.97
N TYR A 32 12.87 -15.82 13.16
CA TYR A 32 13.07 -16.84 14.19
C TYR A 32 14.43 -16.70 14.90
N VAL A 33 14.48 -17.23 16.12
CA VAL A 33 15.69 -17.32 16.93
C VAL A 33 16.24 -18.74 16.82
N ASP A 34 17.51 -18.88 16.45
CA ASP A 34 18.16 -20.20 16.35
C ASP A 34 18.47 -20.79 17.75
N ASN A 35 18.94 -22.04 17.78
CA ASN A 35 19.34 -22.71 19.03
C ASN A 35 20.54 -22.06 19.74
N ASN A 36 21.29 -21.19 19.05
CA ASN A 36 22.42 -20.44 19.60
C ASN A 36 21.99 -19.04 20.11
N GLY A 37 20.69 -18.72 20.04
CA GLY A 37 20.15 -17.42 20.44
C GLY A 37 20.35 -16.31 19.41
N VAL A 38 20.74 -16.64 18.17
CA VAL A 38 20.92 -15.68 17.08
C VAL A 38 19.58 -15.43 16.41
N LEU A 39 19.19 -14.16 16.34
CA LEU A 39 18.04 -13.73 15.57
C LEU A 39 18.40 -13.73 14.09
N HIS A 40 17.72 -14.56 13.32
CA HIS A 40 17.73 -14.44 11.88
C HIS A 40 16.62 -13.45 11.51
N GLU A 41 16.98 -12.45 10.70
CA GLU A 41 16.04 -11.49 10.13
C GLU A 41 16.32 -11.38 8.63
N SER A 42 15.36 -10.85 7.89
CA SER A 42 15.54 -10.60 6.47
C SER A 42 15.22 -9.17 6.08
N LEU A 43 15.53 -8.84 4.83
CA LEU A 43 15.20 -7.54 4.26
C LEU A 43 13.72 -7.44 3.84
N PHE A 44 12.90 -8.48 4.03
CA PHE A 44 11.48 -8.46 3.63
C PHE A 44 10.66 -7.47 4.47
N LEU A 45 10.98 -7.29 5.75
CA LEU A 45 10.32 -6.30 6.61
C LEU A 45 10.50 -4.86 6.10
N PRO A 46 11.72 -4.32 5.90
CA PRO A 46 11.90 -2.96 5.37
C PRO A 46 11.35 -2.82 3.94
N LEU A 47 11.43 -3.86 3.09
CA LEU A 47 10.81 -3.85 1.76
C LEU A 47 9.28 -3.78 1.83
N SER A 48 8.66 -4.48 2.79
CA SER A 48 7.21 -4.44 3.01
C SER A 48 6.76 -3.02 3.37
N ILE A 49 7.50 -2.35 4.25
CA ILE A 49 7.21 -0.98 4.70
C ILE A 49 7.29 0.00 3.52
N LEU A 50 8.32 -0.12 2.67
CA LEU A 50 8.44 0.71 1.47
C LEU A 50 7.28 0.48 0.50
N CYS A 51 6.87 -0.77 0.29
CA CYS A 51 5.72 -1.10 -0.56
C CYS A 51 4.42 -0.52 0.02
N PHE A 52 4.19 -0.63 1.33
CA PHE A 52 3.04 -0.04 1.99
C PHE A 52 3.03 1.48 1.91
N ALA A 53 4.17 2.14 2.13
CA ALA A 53 4.30 3.58 2.03
C ALA A 53 3.94 4.08 0.63
N LEU A 54 4.46 3.44 -0.42
CA LEU A 54 4.12 3.76 -1.81
C LEU A 54 2.64 3.48 -2.13
N GLY A 55 2.11 2.33 -1.69
CA GLY A 55 0.72 1.97 -1.87
C GLY A 55 -0.23 3.00 -1.24
N LEU A 56 0.02 3.36 0.03
CA LEU A 56 -0.75 4.38 0.76
C LEU A 56 -0.64 5.76 0.12
N PHE A 57 0.55 6.15 -0.37
CA PHE A 57 0.73 7.41 -1.06
C PHE A 57 -0.15 7.52 -2.31
N PHE A 58 -0.25 6.46 -3.11
CA PHE A 58 -1.13 6.43 -4.27
C PHE A 58 -2.62 6.43 -3.88
N VAL A 59 -3.00 5.71 -2.83
CA VAL A 59 -4.38 5.73 -2.30
C VAL A 59 -4.76 7.14 -1.85
N ALA A 60 -3.91 7.78 -1.04
CA ALA A 60 -4.13 9.14 -0.56
C ALA A 60 -4.26 10.13 -1.72
N SER A 61 -3.43 9.99 -2.75
CA SER A 61 -3.50 10.83 -3.96
C SER A 61 -4.82 10.67 -4.72
N LEU A 62 -5.35 9.45 -4.81
CA LEU A 62 -6.64 9.18 -5.44
C LEU A 62 -7.80 9.76 -4.63
N LEU A 63 -7.77 9.59 -3.31
CA LEU A 63 -8.77 10.16 -2.41
C LEU A 63 -8.77 11.69 -2.47
N ALA A 64 -7.59 12.32 -2.47
CA ALA A 64 -7.47 13.77 -2.60
C ALA A 64 -8.10 14.28 -3.91
N ARG A 65 -7.86 13.60 -5.04
CA ARG A 65 -8.47 13.94 -6.32
C ARG A 65 -10.00 13.83 -6.26
N GLN A 66 -10.52 12.74 -5.71
CA GLN A 66 -11.97 12.56 -5.56
C GLN A 66 -12.59 13.65 -4.68
N VAL A 67 -11.95 14.00 -3.56
CA VAL A 67 -12.42 15.07 -2.68
C VAL A 67 -12.45 16.41 -3.41
N ILE A 68 -11.41 16.75 -4.17
CA ILE A 68 -11.36 18.00 -4.95
C ILE A 68 -12.46 18.03 -6.02
N GLU A 69 -12.70 16.91 -6.72
CA GLU A 69 -13.77 16.81 -7.72
C GLU A 69 -15.16 17.01 -7.09
N LEU A 70 -15.40 16.41 -5.92
CA LEU A 70 -16.66 16.58 -5.18
C LEU A 70 -16.90 18.05 -4.80
N PHE A 71 -15.89 18.72 -4.25
CA PHE A 71 -15.99 20.15 -3.92
C PHE A 71 -16.24 21.02 -5.15
N LYS A 72 -15.61 20.70 -6.29
CA LYS A 72 -15.82 21.42 -7.54
C LYS A 72 -17.24 21.23 -8.09
N SER A 73 -17.78 20.01 -8.03
CA SER A 73 -19.16 19.71 -8.45
C SER A 73 -20.18 20.40 -7.58
N ALA A 74 -20.02 20.38 -6.25
CA ALA A 74 -20.92 21.07 -5.32
C ALA A 74 -21.01 22.58 -5.58
N ARG A 75 -19.86 23.22 -5.88
CA ARG A 75 -19.81 24.66 -6.19
C ARG A 75 -20.44 25.02 -7.54
N ALA A 76 -20.52 24.07 -8.49
CA ALA A 76 -21.11 24.31 -9.80
C ALA A 76 -22.65 24.25 -9.78
N GLU A 77 -23.26 23.58 -8.78
CA GLU A 77 -24.71 23.55 -8.60
C GLU A 77 -25.27 24.79 -7.88
N GLU A 78 -24.42 25.56 -7.20
CA GLU A 78 -24.77 26.84 -6.55
C GLU A 78 -24.66 28.08 -7.45
N SER A 79 -24.18 27.93 -8.70
CA SER A 79 -23.99 29.03 -9.68
C SER A 79 -25.03 29.00 -10.79
#